data_AF-A0RNI1-F1
#
_entry.id   AF-A0RNI1-F1
#
_cell.length_a   1.000
_cell.length_b   1.000
_cell.length_c   1.000
_cell.angle_alpha   90.00
_cell.angle_beta   90.00
_cell.angle_gamma   90.00
#
_symmetry.space_group_name_H-M   'P 1'
#
loop_
_entity.id
_entity.type
_entity.pdbx_description
1 polymer ?
#
loop_
_entity_poly.entity_id
_entity_poly.type
_entity_poly.pdbx_seq_one_letter_code
_entity_poly.pdbx_strand_id
1 'polypeptide(L)'
;MRKPILFVLFCVSMIAGTLRIDNFESDLYSKSGANNMKKISMSLEFIARDENVNESAIYDSLNVVVGSFYAEDLMTSRGKESFKTTLIKYISKKYSLDIDEIYIISLKILNEIDIEKIIKAIKERDLCPTNNGAKNKTDNYNLNLNKDFGKDFGEN
;
A
#
# COMPACT_ATOMS: atom_id res chain seq x y z
N MET A 1 -5.56 69.37 12.21
CA MET A 1 -4.27 68.63 12.16
C MET A 1 -4.59 67.14 12.03
N ARG A 2 -4.30 66.54 10.87
CA ARG A 2 -4.65 65.15 10.55
C ARG A 2 -3.47 64.25 10.97
N LYS A 3 -3.73 63.28 11.85
CA LYS A 3 -2.76 62.24 12.22
C LYS A 3 -2.82 61.14 11.15
N PRO A 4 -1.74 60.77 10.45
CA PRO A 4 -1.75 59.57 9.64
C PRO A 4 -1.67 58.35 10.57
N ILE A 5 -2.69 57.51 10.50
CA ILE A 5 -2.74 56.18 11.12
C ILE A 5 -1.69 55.33 10.43
N LEU A 6 -0.66 54.94 11.19
CA LEU A 6 0.36 53.98 10.77
C LEU A 6 -0.30 52.60 10.68
N PHE A 7 -0.79 52.25 9.49
CA PHE A 7 -1.34 50.94 9.18
C PHE A 7 -0.16 49.98 8.95
N VAL A 8 0.37 49.38 10.02
CA VAL A 8 1.32 48.27 9.93
C VAL A 8 0.52 47.05 9.45
N LEU A 9 0.55 46.82 8.15
CA LEU A 9 -0.02 45.64 7.51
C LEU A 9 0.86 44.44 7.88
N PHE A 10 0.44 43.67 8.89
CA PHE A 10 1.10 42.43 9.31
C PHE A 10 0.76 41.34 8.29
N CYS A 11 1.54 41.26 7.20
CA CYS A 11 1.46 40.16 6.25
C CYS A 11 2.04 38.88 6.88
N VAL A 12 1.20 38.10 7.57
CA VAL A 12 1.54 36.73 7.95
C VAL A 12 1.50 35.87 6.69
N SER A 13 2.65 35.67 6.04
CA SER A 13 2.79 34.61 5.05
C SER A 13 2.80 33.28 5.78
N MET A 14 1.67 32.56 5.75
CA MET A 14 1.64 31.16 6.17
C MET A 14 2.46 30.33 5.19
N ILE A 15 3.53 29.70 5.67
CA ILE A 15 4.29 28.70 4.92
C ILE A 15 3.62 27.37 5.19
N ALA A 16 3.06 26.72 4.17
CA ALA A 16 2.48 25.39 4.31
C ALA A 16 3.56 24.34 4.00
N GLY A 17 3.82 23.43 4.94
CA GLY A 17 4.66 22.26 4.72
C GLY A 17 3.89 21.19 3.97
N THR A 18 4.53 20.55 2.98
CA THR A 18 3.96 19.40 2.29
C THR A 18 4.83 18.17 2.50
N LEU A 19 4.20 17.03 2.77
CA LEU A 19 4.87 15.75 2.89
C LEU A 19 4.14 14.71 2.05
N ARG A 20 4.89 14.00 1.21
CA ARG A 20 4.36 12.92 0.38
C ARG A 20 4.88 11.58 0.88
N ILE A 21 3.96 10.62 1.04
CA ILE A 21 4.27 9.23 1.36
C ILE A 21 3.80 8.38 0.19
N ASP A 22 4.71 7.66 -0.44
CA ASP A 22 4.42 6.79 -1.56
C ASP A 22 4.46 5.32 -1.14
N ASN A 23 3.47 4.55 -1.59
CA ASN A 23 3.43 3.09 -1.50
C ASN A 23 3.51 2.55 -0.05
N PHE A 24 2.85 3.23 0.90
CA PHE A 24 2.63 2.69 2.24
C PHE A 24 1.79 1.40 2.13
N GLU A 25 2.32 0.30 2.66
CA GLU A 25 1.63 -0.99 2.69
C GLU A 25 1.27 -1.39 4.11
N SER A 26 0.11 -2.02 4.26
CA SER A 26 -0.34 -2.58 5.54
C SER A 26 -1.28 -3.75 5.30
N ASP A 27 -1.29 -4.71 6.22
CA ASP A 27 -2.23 -5.80 6.22
C ASP A 27 -3.43 -5.43 7.11
N LEU A 28 -4.63 -5.42 6.52
CA LEU A 28 -5.87 -5.07 7.21
C LEU A 28 -6.83 -6.24 7.29
N TYR A 29 -7.63 -6.29 8.36
CA TYR A 29 -8.70 -7.27 8.47
C TYR A 29 -9.73 -7.08 7.36
N SER A 30 -10.16 -8.19 6.76
CA SER A 30 -11.29 -8.28 5.84
C SER A 30 -12.59 -8.54 6.60
N LYS A 31 -13.67 -7.87 6.21
CA LYS A 31 -15.03 -8.26 6.64
C LYS A 31 -15.52 -9.55 5.98
N SER A 32 -14.91 -9.92 4.85
CA SER A 32 -15.29 -11.09 4.07
C SER A 32 -14.40 -12.30 4.42
N GLY A 33 -15.03 -13.34 4.97
CA GLY A 33 -14.40 -14.63 5.32
C GLY A 33 -13.70 -14.63 6.67
N ALA A 34 -13.69 -15.79 7.34
CA ALA A 34 -12.99 -15.97 8.61
C ALA A 34 -11.48 -15.85 8.40
N ASN A 35 -10.81 -15.01 9.22
CA ASN A 35 -9.35 -14.86 9.30
C ASN A 35 -8.63 -14.44 8.01
N ASN A 36 -9.28 -13.68 7.12
CA ASN A 36 -8.60 -13.16 5.94
C ASN A 36 -8.08 -11.75 6.19
N MET A 37 -6.77 -11.58 6.16
CA MET A 37 -6.13 -10.27 6.03
C MET A 37 -6.04 -9.91 4.54
N LYS A 38 -6.17 -8.63 4.22
CA LYS A 38 -5.95 -8.07 2.89
C LYS A 38 -4.80 -7.09 2.97
N LYS A 39 -3.77 -7.33 2.17
CA LYS A 39 -2.73 -6.34 1.96
C LYS A 39 -3.30 -5.16 1.20
N ILE A 40 -3.04 -3.95 1.67
CA ILE A 40 -3.36 -2.71 0.97
C ILE A 40 -2.08 -1.95 0.63
N SER A 41 -2.17 -1.10 -0.38
CA SER A 41 -1.14 -0.12 -0.72
C SER A 41 -1.80 1.23 -0.92
N MET A 42 -1.23 2.28 -0.31
CA MET A 42 -1.70 3.65 -0.45
C MET A 42 -0.55 4.63 -0.63
N SER A 43 -0.82 5.69 -1.38
CA SER A 43 0.05 6.87 -1.43
C SER A 43 -0.75 8.07 -0.97
N LEU A 44 -0.15 8.88 -0.09
CA LEU A 44 -0.80 9.98 0.59
C LEU A 44 0.04 11.25 0.44
N GLU A 45 -0.63 12.40 0.43
CA GLU A 45 0.01 13.71 0.52
C GLU A 45 -0.61 14.48 1.68
N PHE A 46 0.23 15.02 2.54
CA PHE A 46 -0.13 15.75 3.74
C PHE A 46 0.16 17.22 3.52
N ILE A 47 -0.83 18.07 3.78
CA ILE A 47 -0.68 19.51 3.82
C ILE A 47 -0.72 19.94 5.28
N ALA A 48 0.39 20.45 5.78
CA ALA A 48 0.55 20.89 7.15
C ALA A 48 0.78 22.39 7.22
N ARG A 49 0.38 22.97 8.36
CA ARG A 49 0.70 24.36 8.67
C ARG A 49 2.15 24.53 9.13
N ASP A 50 2.71 23.49 9.71
CA ASP A 50 4.09 23.47 10.16
C ASP A 50 5.03 23.22 8.98
N GLU A 51 6.11 24.01 8.88
CA GLU A 51 7.11 23.88 7.81
C GLU A 51 7.86 22.55 7.90
N ASN A 52 8.11 22.06 9.12
CA ASN A 52 8.85 20.83 9.39
C ASN A 52 7.92 19.71 9.84
N VAL A 53 7.30 19.03 8.86
CA VAL A 53 6.52 17.81 9.13
C VAL A 53 7.47 16.66 9.43
N ASN A 54 7.45 16.16 10.66
CA ASN A 54 8.25 14.99 11.04
C ASN A 54 7.68 13.72 10.37
N GLU A 55 8.34 13.26 9.32
CA GLU A 55 7.96 12.07 8.56
C GLU A 55 7.82 10.81 9.44
N SER A 56 8.67 10.64 10.45
CA SER A 56 8.58 9.48 11.37
C SER A 56 7.30 9.50 12.19
N ALA A 57 6.83 10.68 12.61
CA ALA A 57 5.57 10.85 13.32
C ALA A 57 4.37 10.50 12.43
N ILE A 58 4.45 10.81 11.13
CA ILE A 58 3.42 10.48 10.15
C ILE A 58 3.38 8.96 9.90
N TYR A 59 4.52 8.29 9.72
CA TYR A 59 4.57 6.83 9.58
C TYR A 59 4.05 6.09 10.81
N ASP A 60 4.41 6.52 12.02
CA ASP A 60 3.86 5.94 13.24
C ASP A 60 2.34 6.10 13.28
N SER A 61 1.85 7.31 13.01
CA SER A 61 0.42 7.61 12.99
C SER A 61 -0.32 6.77 11.95
N LEU A 62 0.25 6.57 10.76
CA LEU A 62 -0.32 5.70 9.75
C LEU A 62 -0.40 4.25 10.22
N ASN A 63 0.69 3.70 10.74
CA ASN A 63 0.74 2.32 11.24
C ASN A 63 -0.28 2.07 12.36
N VAL A 64 -0.50 3.05 13.24
CA VAL A 64 -1.48 2.94 14.34
C VAL A 64 -2.91 3.08 13.82
N VAL A 65 -3.19 4.11 13.02
CA VAL A 65 -4.57 4.45 12.63
C VAL A 65 -5.10 3.51 11.56
N VAL A 66 -4.28 3.10 10.60
CA VAL A 66 -4.73 2.28 9.47
C VAL A 66 -5.31 0.94 9.95
N GLY A 67 -4.72 0.34 10.98
CA GLY A 67 -5.15 -0.93 11.56
C GLY A 67 -6.52 -0.89 12.25
N SER A 68 -7.09 0.29 12.48
CA SER A 68 -8.44 0.45 13.03
C SER A 68 -9.55 0.32 11.98
N PHE A 69 -9.20 0.22 10.70
CA PHE A 69 -10.14 0.11 9.60
C PHE A 69 -10.13 -1.29 9.00
N TYR A 70 -11.31 -1.77 8.60
CA TYR A 70 -11.41 -2.91 7.70
C TYR A 70 -11.01 -2.49 6.28
N ALA A 71 -10.39 -3.40 5.53
CA ALA A 71 -9.97 -3.16 4.15
C ALA A 71 -11.14 -2.67 3.27
N GLU A 72 -12.32 -3.28 3.41
CA GLU A 72 -13.51 -2.90 2.65
C GLU A 72 -14.02 -1.50 2.99
N ASP A 73 -13.96 -1.11 4.27
CA ASP A 73 -14.44 0.20 4.70
C ASP A 73 -13.59 1.30 4.10
N LEU A 74 -12.27 1.12 4.09
CA LEU A 74 -11.32 2.06 3.53
C LEU A 74 -11.56 2.29 2.01
N MET A 75 -12.16 1.32 1.31
CA MET A 75 -12.52 1.45 -0.10
C MET A 75 -13.78 2.27 -0.35
N THR A 76 -14.59 2.56 0.67
CA THR A 76 -15.79 3.41 0.53
C THR A 76 -15.44 4.90 0.65
N SER A 77 -16.27 5.80 0.12
CA SER A 77 -16.05 7.25 0.31
C SER A 77 -16.12 7.63 1.79
N ARG A 78 -17.12 7.12 2.51
CA ARG A 78 -17.28 7.36 3.96
C ARG A 78 -16.09 6.88 4.77
N GLY A 79 -15.54 5.70 4.45
CA GLY A 79 -14.38 5.18 5.16
C GLY A 79 -13.10 5.98 4.89
N LYS A 80 -12.89 6.47 3.65
CA LYS A 80 -11.78 7.38 3.35
C LYS A 80 -11.85 8.67 4.15
N GLU A 81 -13.01 9.32 4.21
CA GLU A 81 -13.19 10.55 5.00
C GLU A 81 -13.00 10.29 6.50
N SER A 82 -13.52 9.16 6.99
CA SER A 82 -13.32 8.76 8.39
C SER A 82 -11.86 8.48 8.71
N PHE A 83 -11.12 7.83 7.80
CA PHE A 83 -9.68 7.58 7.92
C PHE A 83 -8.89 8.89 7.99
N LYS A 84 -9.09 9.80 7.03
CA LYS A 84 -8.43 11.12 7.03
C LYS A 84 -8.67 11.86 8.34
N THR A 85 -9.93 11.96 8.76
CA THR A 85 -10.30 12.66 10.00
C THR A 85 -9.66 12.02 11.23
N THR A 86 -9.64 10.70 11.31
CA THR A 86 -9.05 9.97 12.43
C THR A 86 -7.53 10.16 12.47
N LEU A 87 -6.89 10.10 11.31
CA LEU A 87 -5.45 10.27 11.16
C LEU A 87 -5.00 11.68 11.56
N ILE A 88 -5.66 12.72 11.04
CA ILE A 88 -5.40 14.13 11.42
C ILE A 88 -5.54 14.31 12.93
N LYS A 89 -6.63 13.79 13.52
CA LYS A 89 -6.89 13.90 14.95
C LYS A 89 -5.83 13.19 15.80
N TYR A 90 -5.37 12.02 15.36
CA TYR A 90 -4.32 11.27 16.05
C TYR A 90 -3.00 12.01 16.02
N ILE A 91 -2.58 12.47 14.83
CA ILE A 91 -1.34 13.23 14.61
C ILE A 91 -1.32 14.48 15.51
N SER A 92 -2.37 15.29 15.46
CA SER A 92 -2.48 16.52 16.27
C SER A 92 -2.40 16.21 17.77
N LYS A 93 -3.13 15.18 18.25
CA LYS A 93 -3.15 14.84 19.67
C LYS A 93 -1.84 14.24 20.18
N LYS A 94 -1.18 13.40 19.37
CA LYS A 94 -0.01 12.61 19.79
C LYS A 94 1.30 13.38 19.61
N TYR A 95 1.40 14.12 18.50
CA TYR A 95 2.64 14.74 18.05
C TYR A 95 2.58 16.27 18.01
N SER A 96 1.41 16.86 18.29
CA SER A 96 1.20 18.32 18.23
C SER A 96 1.54 18.91 16.86
N LEU A 97 1.31 18.14 15.80
CA LEU A 97 1.46 18.57 14.41
C LEU A 97 0.09 18.91 13.83
N ASP A 98 -0.03 20.10 13.24
CA ASP A 98 -1.29 20.57 12.66
C ASP A 98 -1.33 20.27 11.15
N ILE A 99 -2.08 19.21 10.81
CA ILE A 99 -2.38 18.81 9.44
C ILE A 99 -3.70 19.44 9.00
N ASP A 100 -3.67 20.28 7.97
CA ASP A 100 -4.86 20.93 7.43
C ASP A 100 -5.64 19.98 6.51
N GLU A 101 -4.96 19.20 5.66
CA GLU A 101 -5.60 18.26 4.72
C GLU A 101 -4.72 17.03 4.42
N ILE A 102 -5.36 15.92 4.07
CA ILE A 102 -4.69 14.71 3.59
C ILE A 102 -5.32 14.30 2.26
N TYR A 103 -4.52 14.26 1.20
CA TYR A 103 -4.95 13.71 -0.08
C TYR A 103 -4.59 12.22 -0.18
N ILE A 104 -5.58 11.40 -0.52
CA ILE A 104 -5.34 10.00 -0.90
C ILE A 104 -5.03 9.99 -2.40
N ILE A 105 -3.76 9.91 -2.75
CA ILE A 105 -3.29 9.92 -4.14
C ILE A 105 -3.56 8.58 -4.81
N SER A 106 -3.35 7.48 -4.08
CA SER A 106 -3.73 6.15 -4.54
C SER A 106 -4.13 5.27 -3.35
N LEU A 107 -5.05 4.33 -3.59
CA LEU A 107 -5.45 3.32 -2.62
C LEU A 107 -5.89 2.05 -3.36
N LYS A 108 -5.25 0.92 -3.05
CA LYS A 108 -5.50 -0.37 -3.71
C LYS A 108 -5.47 -1.49 -2.67
N ILE A 109 -6.31 -2.51 -2.86
CA ILE A 109 -6.10 -3.82 -2.22
C ILE A 109 -5.16 -4.60 -3.15
N LEU A 110 -4.04 -5.03 -2.62
CA LEU A 110 -3.14 -5.95 -3.28
C LEU A 110 -3.70 -7.37 -3.07
N ASN A 111 -4.46 -7.85 -4.05
CA ASN A 111 -4.95 -9.22 -4.02
C ASN A 111 -3.77 -10.16 -4.27
N GLU A 112 -3.51 -11.07 -3.32
CA GLU A 112 -2.77 -12.27 -3.64
C GLU A 112 -3.60 -13.07 -4.65
N ILE A 113 -3.01 -13.35 -5.80
CA ILE A 113 -3.65 -14.17 -6.82
C ILE A 113 -3.77 -15.57 -6.25
N ASP A 114 -5.01 -16.00 -6.01
CA ASP A 114 -5.30 -17.38 -5.60
C ASP A 114 -5.06 -18.31 -6.81
N ILE A 115 -3.82 -18.79 -6.92
CA ILE A 115 -3.39 -19.67 -8.00
C ILE A 115 -4.27 -20.92 -8.06
N GLU A 116 -4.77 -21.42 -6.93
CA GLU A 116 -5.64 -22.59 -6.89
C GLU A 116 -7.00 -22.31 -7.53
N LYS A 117 -7.61 -21.14 -7.26
CA LYS A 117 -8.82 -20.71 -7.97
C LYS A 117 -8.59 -20.55 -9.47
N ILE A 118 -7.43 -20.04 -9.87
CA ILE A 118 -7.08 -19.95 -11.30
C ILE A 118 -6.93 -21.36 -11.91
N ILE A 119 -6.19 -22.25 -11.27
CA ILE A 119 -6.01 -23.65 -11.72
C ILE A 119 -7.38 -24.33 -11.83
N LYS A 120 -8.25 -24.16 -10.83
CA LYS A 120 -9.61 -24.71 -10.84
C LYS A 120 -10.44 -24.16 -12.01
N ALA A 121 -10.43 -22.84 -12.21
CA ALA A 121 -11.14 -22.21 -13.32
C ALA A 121 -10.60 -22.61 -14.70
N ILE A 122 -9.29 -22.90 -14.83
CA ILE A 122 -8.69 -23.43 -16.06
C ILE A 122 -9.15 -24.87 -16.31
N LYS A 123 -9.14 -25.73 -15.28
CA LYS A 123 -9.60 -27.13 -15.38
C LYS A 123 -11.09 -27.23 -15.69
N GLU A 124 -11.92 -26.37 -15.09
CA GLU A 124 -13.38 -26.33 -15.33
C GLU A 124 -13.74 -25.85 -16.75
N ARG A 125 -12.86 -25.09 -17.40
CA ARG A 125 -13.05 -24.63 -18.79
C ARG A 125 -12.58 -25.63 -19.85
N ASP A 126 -12.14 -26.83 -19.43
CA ASP A 126 -11.68 -27.91 -20.31
C ASP A 126 -10.60 -27.47 -21.32
N LEU A 127 -9.81 -26.46 -20.94
CA LEU A 127 -8.69 -25.92 -21.73
C LEU A 127 -7.49 -26.88 -21.75
N CYS A 128 -7.52 -27.89 -20.89
CA CYS A 128 -6.55 -28.98 -20.84
C CYS A 128 -7.28 -30.25 -21.29
N PRO A 129 -7.24 -30.63 -22.58
CA PRO A 129 -7.89 -31.85 -23.02
C PRO A 129 -7.29 -33.03 -22.25
N THR A 130 -8.13 -33.69 -21.45
CA THR A 130 -7.75 -34.97 -20.85
C THR A 130 -7.62 -35.96 -21.99
N ASN A 131 -6.38 -36.26 -22.39
CA ASN A 131 -6.06 -37.41 -23.23
C ASN A 131 -6.34 -38.70 -22.44
N ASN A 132 -7.62 -39.02 -22.24
CA ASN A 132 -8.06 -40.35 -21.86
C ASN A 132 -8.08 -41.21 -23.12
N GLY A 133 -6.88 -41.63 -23.56
CA GLY A 133 -6.76 -42.47 -24.74
C GLY A 133 -5.36 -42.62 -25.34
N ALA A 134 -4.30 -42.87 -24.54
CA ALA A 134 -3.08 -43.44 -25.10
C ALA A 134 -2.39 -44.35 -24.07
N LYS A 135 -2.44 -45.66 -24.35
CA LYS A 135 -1.69 -46.70 -23.65
C LYS A 135 -0.18 -46.40 -23.72
N ASN A 136 0.48 -46.57 -22.57
CA ASN A 136 1.91 -46.88 -22.37
C ASN A 136 2.93 -46.24 -23.33
N LYS A 137 3.65 -45.22 -22.84
CA LYS A 137 5.09 -45.09 -23.09
C LYS A 137 5.77 -44.48 -21.87
N THR A 138 6.66 -45.27 -21.27
CA THR A 138 7.53 -44.88 -20.18
C THR A 138 8.66 -44.02 -20.74
N ASP A 139 8.58 -42.70 -20.56
CA ASP A 139 9.73 -41.83 -20.79
C ASP A 139 10.18 -41.25 -19.44
N ASN A 140 11.24 -41.84 -18.90
CA ASN A 140 11.94 -41.38 -17.71
C ASN A 140 12.65 -40.06 -18.01
N TYR A 141 12.11 -38.94 -17.53
CA TYR A 141 12.89 -37.70 -17.46
C TYR A 141 13.74 -37.72 -16.20
N ASN A 142 14.97 -38.23 -16.33
CA ASN A 142 16.03 -38.03 -15.35
C ASN A 142 16.47 -36.56 -15.40
N LEU A 143 16.11 -35.79 -14.37
CA LEU A 143 16.70 -34.49 -14.08
C LEU A 143 18.09 -34.69 -13.44
N ASN A 144 19.10 -34.97 -14.24
CA ASN A 144 20.50 -34.82 -13.82
C ASN A 144 20.92 -33.36 -14.05
N LEU A 145 20.73 -32.52 -13.04
CA LEU A 145 21.45 -31.25 -12.93
C LEU A 145 22.92 -31.53 -12.57
N ASN A 146 23.81 -30.80 -13.26
CA ASN A 146 25.25 -30.66 -13.02
C ASN A 146 26.16 -31.87 -13.27
N LYS A 147 26.96 -31.77 -14.34
CA LYS A 147 28.42 -32.02 -14.36
C LYS A 147 28.95 -31.84 -15.79
N ASP A 148 29.18 -30.60 -16.23
CA ASP A 148 30.23 -30.33 -17.25
C ASP A 148 30.64 -28.85 -17.35
N PHE A 149 30.55 -28.09 -16.26
CA PHE A 149 31.31 -26.83 -16.18
C PHE A 149 32.70 -27.14 -15.63
N GLY A 150 33.72 -27.17 -16.50
CA GLY A 150 35.11 -27.15 -16.06
C GLY A 150 36.14 -28.00 -16.83
N LYS A 151 35.90 -28.42 -18.08
CA LYS A 151 36.90 -29.16 -18.87
C LYS A 151 37.65 -28.37 -19.95
N ASP A 152 37.31 -27.10 -20.15
CA ASP A 152 37.93 -26.28 -21.21
C ASP A 152 39.05 -25.34 -20.73
N PHE A 153 39.55 -25.53 -19.51
CA PHE A 153 40.82 -24.92 -19.07
C PHE A 153 41.83 -26.02 -18.75
N GLY A 154 42.46 -26.56 -19.78
CA GLY A 154 43.67 -27.37 -19.66
C GLY A 154 44.91 -26.49 -19.82
N GLU A 155 45.65 -26.30 -18.73
CA GLU A 155 47.10 -26.13 -18.77
C GLU A 155 47.76 -27.48 -19.03
N ASN A 156 48.52 -27.57 -20.13
CA ASN A 156 49.91 -28.05 -20.22
C ASN A 156 50.32 -28.15 -21.69
#